data_AF-A0A4E0RU32-F1
#
_entry.id   AF-A0A4E0RU32-F1
#
_cell.length_a   1.000
_cell.length_b   1.000
_cell.length_c   1.000
_cell.angle_alpha   90.00
_cell.angle_beta   90.00
_cell.angle_gamma   90.00
#
_symmetry.space_group_name_H-M   'P 1'
#
loop_
_entity.id
_entity.type
_entity.pdbx_description
1 polymer ?
#
loop_
_entity_poly.entity_id
_entity_poly.type
_entity_poly.pdbx_seq_one_letter_code
_entity_poly.pdbx_strand_id
1 'polypeptide(L)'
;MRIYLCNNGLKWTNKAQSYIDDFANESPMNRELYEFIYINHDMLLSIQQKDTPVDCMLTFKGKFIDEELNFKRALIGTVPVENIADLMNKYENAILKQNIRDFLGFKRSVNDGIKTTLLDPETRKNFYFLNNGITMICADLGYAPSGNKEFTLIKMLDAQIINGGQTSKALQQVLSDPKNKQQDFSESMVLVRIYKLGAKKDEELIYDIRCFGKSVERNSRNN
;
A
#
# COMPACT_ATOMS: atom_id res chain seq x y z
N MET A 1 19.41 11.32 -11.74
CA MET A 1 19.20 12.65 -11.15
C MET A 1 17.71 12.88 -10.98
N ARG A 2 17.27 13.17 -9.74
CA ARG A 2 15.87 13.51 -9.46
C ARG A 2 15.71 15.02 -9.47
N ILE A 3 14.72 15.51 -10.21
CA ILE A 3 14.39 16.92 -10.32
C ILE A 3 13.04 17.14 -9.65
N TYR A 4 13.06 17.82 -8.51
CA TYR A 4 11.86 18.09 -7.72
C TYR A 4 11.26 19.44 -8.10
N LEU A 5 10.02 19.42 -8.59
CA LEU A 5 9.26 20.59 -8.98
C LEU A 5 8.18 20.83 -7.93
N CYS A 6 8.42 21.83 -7.08
CA CYS A 6 7.54 22.16 -5.95
C CYS A 6 6.54 23.25 -6.35
N ASN A 7 5.23 23.01 -6.14
CA ASN A 7 4.21 24.05 -6.29
C ASN A 7 3.07 23.86 -5.29
N ASN A 8 2.48 24.96 -4.83
CA ASN A 8 1.32 24.95 -3.93
C ASN A 8 0.04 24.71 -4.74
N GLY A 9 -0.28 23.44 -5.01
CA GLY A 9 -1.58 23.03 -5.53
C GLY A 9 -1.52 22.10 -6.74
N LEU A 10 -1.71 22.66 -7.95
CA LEU A 10 -1.80 21.89 -9.19
C LEU A 10 -0.41 21.55 -9.76
N LYS A 11 -0.35 20.36 -10.39
CA LYS A 11 0.79 19.96 -11.24
C LYS A 11 1.05 21.02 -12.31
N TRP A 12 2.29 21.06 -12.79
CA TRP A 12 2.62 21.75 -14.04
C TRP A 12 1.65 21.39 -15.18
N THR A 13 1.46 22.34 -16.08
CA THR A 13 0.45 22.27 -17.17
C THR A 13 0.78 21.20 -18.20
N ASN A 14 -0.17 20.86 -19.07
CA ASN A 14 0.05 19.92 -20.18
C ASN A 14 1.20 20.37 -21.10
N LYS A 15 1.38 21.68 -21.28
CA LYS A 15 2.50 22.24 -22.04
C LYS A 15 3.85 21.96 -21.38
N ALA A 16 3.92 22.07 -20.05
CA ALA A 16 5.13 21.71 -19.32
C ALA A 16 5.38 20.19 -19.32
N GLN A 17 4.31 19.38 -19.35
CA GLN A 17 4.43 17.94 -19.51
C GLN A 17 5.01 17.57 -20.89
N SER A 18 4.61 18.25 -21.97
CA SER A 18 5.19 17.99 -23.29
C SER A 18 6.69 18.25 -23.32
N TYR A 19 7.17 19.33 -22.70
CA TYR A 19 8.63 19.59 -22.63
C TYR A 19 9.39 18.50 -21.87
N ILE A 20 8.81 17.95 -20.80
CA ILE A 20 9.42 16.84 -20.07
C ILE A 20 9.44 15.58 -20.92
N ASP A 21 8.34 15.30 -21.63
CA ASP A 21 8.22 14.12 -22.50
C ASP A 21 9.17 14.22 -23.70
N ASP A 22 9.28 15.40 -24.32
CA ASP A 22 10.20 15.69 -25.42
C ASP A 22 11.65 15.46 -24.97
N PHE A 23 12.06 16.05 -23.84
CA PHE A 23 13.39 15.82 -23.25
C PHE A 23 13.65 14.34 -22.94
N ALA A 24 12.66 13.63 -22.42
CA ALA A 24 12.77 12.20 -22.14
C ALA A 24 12.87 11.35 -23.42
N ASN A 25 12.35 11.85 -24.56
CA ASN A 25 12.37 11.17 -25.85
C ASN A 25 13.61 11.51 -26.70
N GLU A 26 14.31 12.60 -26.39
CA GLU A 26 15.57 12.97 -27.07
C GLU A 26 16.64 11.88 -26.98
N SER A 27 16.65 11.10 -25.90
CA SER A 27 17.54 9.95 -25.74
C SER A 27 16.94 8.90 -24.81
N PRO A 28 17.04 7.59 -25.13
CA PRO A 28 16.65 6.52 -24.20
C PRO A 28 17.32 6.65 -22.83
N MET A 29 18.55 7.18 -22.80
CA MET A 29 19.33 7.39 -21.58
C MET A 29 18.72 8.46 -20.67
N ASN A 30 17.97 9.43 -21.22
CA ASN A 30 17.35 10.48 -20.43
C ASN A 30 16.26 9.94 -19.50
N ARG A 31 15.51 8.91 -19.94
CA ARG A 31 14.50 8.24 -19.11
C ARG A 31 15.09 7.45 -17.94
N GLU A 32 16.32 6.97 -18.09
CA GLU A 32 17.03 6.24 -17.03
C GLU A 32 17.74 7.18 -16.06
N LEU A 33 18.29 8.28 -16.60
CA LEU A 33 19.10 9.21 -15.85
C LEU A 33 18.30 10.34 -15.20
N TYR A 34 17.09 10.68 -15.64
CA TYR A 34 16.34 11.82 -15.11
C TYR A 34 14.91 11.44 -14.73
N GLU A 35 14.50 11.86 -13.53
CA GLU A 35 13.16 11.64 -12.99
C GLU A 35 12.59 12.97 -12.48
N PHE A 36 11.51 13.46 -13.10
CA PHE A 36 10.82 14.69 -12.71
C PHE A 36 9.70 14.37 -11.71
N ILE A 37 9.83 14.89 -10.49
CA ILE A 37 8.94 14.59 -9.37
C ILE A 37 8.21 15.87 -8.98
N TYR A 38 6.89 15.81 -8.91
CA TYR A 38 6.06 16.93 -8.42
C TYR A 38 5.85 16.80 -6.92
N ILE A 39 6.15 17.84 -6.16
CA ILE A 39 5.84 17.93 -4.72
C ILE A 39 4.86 19.09 -4.50
N ASN A 40 3.78 18.84 -3.77
CA ASN A 40 2.84 19.88 -3.35
C ASN A 40 2.80 20.02 -1.82
N HIS A 41 2.04 21.02 -1.35
CA HIS A 41 1.85 21.27 0.07
C HIS A 41 1.24 20.09 0.84
N ASP A 42 0.29 19.35 0.26
CA ASP A 42 -0.27 18.14 0.91
C ASP A 42 0.82 17.08 1.17
N MET A 43 1.73 16.91 0.20
CA MET A 43 2.86 15.98 0.32
C MET A 43 3.90 16.45 1.34
N LEU A 44 4.11 17.75 1.49
CA LEU A 44 4.99 18.28 2.54
C LEU A 44 4.35 18.15 3.93
N LEU A 45 3.04 18.38 4.03
CA LEU A 45 2.29 18.23 5.27
C LEU A 45 2.23 16.76 5.71
N SER A 46 2.17 15.79 4.79
CA SER A 46 2.24 14.36 5.15
C SER A 46 3.62 13.96 5.69
N ILE A 47 4.69 14.63 5.26
CA ILE A 47 6.05 14.47 5.82
C ILE A 47 6.14 15.13 7.22
N GLN A 48 5.41 16.23 7.45
CA GLN A 48 5.41 16.97 8.73
C GLN A 48 4.41 16.45 9.78
N GLN A 49 3.46 15.59 9.42
CA GLN A 49 2.56 14.98 10.39
C GLN A 49 3.38 14.21 11.42
N LYS A 50 3.34 14.68 12.69
CA LYS A 50 3.95 14.01 13.86
C LYS A 50 3.79 12.49 13.77
N ASP A 51 4.81 11.77 14.22
CA ASP A 51 4.85 10.31 14.37
C ASP A 51 3.79 9.84 15.38
N THR A 52 2.52 9.99 15.03
CA THR A 52 1.43 9.40 15.77
C THR A 52 1.49 7.90 15.49
N PRO A 53 1.80 7.07 16.50
CA PRO A 53 1.85 5.63 16.31
C PRO A 53 0.47 5.14 15.86
N VAL A 54 0.46 4.22 14.91
CA VAL A 54 -0.78 3.62 14.41
C VAL A 54 -1.02 2.29 15.10
N ASP A 55 -1.69 2.34 16.24
CA ASP A 55 -2.11 1.13 16.94
C ASP A 55 -3.45 0.68 16.38
N CYS A 56 -3.48 -0.49 15.72
CA CYS A 56 -4.64 -0.94 14.97
C CYS A 56 -4.94 -2.43 15.17
N MET A 57 -6.11 -2.84 14.66
CA MET A 57 -6.56 -4.23 14.65
C MET A 57 -6.97 -4.64 13.25
N LEU A 58 -6.69 -5.88 12.89
CA LEU A 58 -7.21 -6.55 11.69
C LEU A 58 -7.87 -7.86 12.08
N THR A 59 -8.89 -8.25 11.33
CA THR A 59 -9.55 -9.55 11.52
C THR A 59 -9.06 -10.53 10.46
N PHE A 60 -8.37 -11.58 10.89
CA PHE A 60 -7.98 -12.68 10.01
C PHE A 60 -9.13 -13.69 9.94
N LYS A 61 -9.44 -14.18 8.75
CA LYS A 61 -10.42 -15.24 8.50
C LYS A 61 -9.70 -16.59 8.31
N GLY A 62 -10.15 -17.60 9.04
CA GLY A 62 -9.64 -18.96 8.97
C GLY A 62 -8.29 -19.14 9.64
N LYS A 63 -7.52 -20.12 9.14
CA LYS A 63 -6.16 -20.40 9.63
C LYS A 63 -5.19 -19.34 9.13
N PHE A 64 -4.19 -19.07 9.95
CA PHE A 64 -3.06 -18.22 9.61
C PHE A 64 -1.76 -18.89 10.04
N ILE A 65 -0.67 -18.42 9.46
CA ILE A 65 0.68 -18.84 9.75
C ILE A 65 1.26 -17.86 10.77
N ASP A 66 1.94 -18.38 11.79
CA ASP A 66 2.65 -17.63 12.83
C ASP A 66 4.03 -18.25 12.99
N GLU A 67 5.04 -17.58 12.45
CA GLU A 67 6.40 -18.12 12.32
C GLU A 67 7.41 -17.19 12.97
N GLU A 68 8.42 -17.77 13.61
CA GLU A 68 9.60 -17.06 14.07
C GLU A 68 10.79 -17.39 13.17
N LEU A 69 11.24 -16.42 12.39
CA LEU A 69 12.31 -16.54 11.42
C LEU A 69 13.42 -15.55 11.77
N ASN A 70 14.65 -16.03 11.99
CA ASN A 70 15.80 -15.17 12.31
C ASN A 70 15.51 -14.18 13.46
N PHE A 71 14.88 -14.66 14.53
CA PHE A 71 14.44 -13.86 15.69
C PHE A 71 13.42 -12.75 15.37
N LYS A 72 12.66 -12.91 14.29
CA LYS A 72 11.60 -12.00 13.84
C LYS A 72 10.31 -12.78 13.67
N ARG A 73 9.20 -12.24 14.14
CA ARG A 73 7.89 -12.89 14.05
C ARG A 73 7.17 -12.44 12.79
N ALA A 74 6.60 -13.38 12.04
CA ALA A 74 5.85 -13.15 10.82
C ALA A 74 4.48 -13.84 10.89
N LEU A 75 3.42 -13.07 10.68
CA LEU A 75 2.06 -13.58 10.52
C LEU A 75 1.62 -13.48 9.07
N ILE A 76 1.02 -14.53 8.55
CA ILE A 76 0.49 -14.56 7.18
C ILE A 76 -0.92 -15.12 7.22
N GLY A 77 -1.89 -14.36 6.69
CA GLY A 77 -3.28 -14.80 6.70
C GLY A 77 -4.17 -14.02 5.74
N THR A 78 -5.44 -14.39 5.76
CA THR A 78 -6.47 -13.87 4.87
C THR A 78 -7.33 -12.85 5.61
N VAL A 79 -7.53 -11.67 5.03
CA VAL A 79 -8.26 -10.56 5.65
C VAL A 79 -9.41 -10.11 4.74
N PRO A 80 -10.63 -9.86 5.28
CA PRO A 80 -11.70 -9.24 4.52
C PRO A 80 -11.29 -7.85 4.01
N VAL A 81 -11.59 -7.53 2.76
CA VAL A 81 -11.19 -6.24 2.18
C VAL A 81 -11.78 -5.04 2.91
N GLU A 82 -12.94 -5.20 3.54
CA GLU A 82 -13.59 -4.19 4.38
C GLU A 82 -12.71 -3.76 5.56
N ASN A 83 -12.00 -4.69 6.20
CA ASN A 83 -11.11 -4.37 7.31
C ASN A 83 -9.95 -3.47 6.86
N ILE A 84 -9.46 -3.65 5.63
CA ILE A 84 -8.42 -2.79 5.06
C ILE A 84 -9.00 -1.41 4.72
N ALA A 85 -10.19 -1.34 4.14
CA ALA A 85 -10.84 -0.06 3.86
C ALA A 85 -11.10 0.73 5.15
N ASP A 86 -11.57 0.08 6.22
CA ASP A 86 -11.78 0.68 7.53
C ASP A 86 -10.48 1.18 8.15
N LEU A 87 -9.40 0.37 8.07
CA LEU A 87 -8.07 0.77 8.50
C LEU A 87 -7.61 2.04 7.77
N MET A 88 -7.78 2.07 6.44
CA MET A 88 -7.42 3.21 5.61
C MET A 88 -8.28 4.44 5.88
N ASN A 89 -9.58 4.27 6.14
CA ASN A 89 -10.47 5.37 6.51
C ASN A 89 -10.12 5.96 7.88
N LYS A 90 -9.69 5.12 8.83
CA LYS A 90 -9.37 5.56 10.19
C LYS A 90 -8.03 6.29 10.27
N TYR A 91 -7.00 5.82 9.58
CA TYR A 91 -5.63 6.35 9.70
C TYR A 91 -5.14 7.09 8.45
N GLU A 92 -5.88 7.04 7.35
CA GLU A 92 -5.58 7.74 6.09
C GLU A 92 -4.14 7.55 5.61
N ASN A 93 -3.38 8.64 5.46
CA ASN A 93 -1.98 8.59 5.04
C ASN A 93 -1.03 8.19 6.19
N ALA A 94 -1.48 8.20 7.45
CA ALA A 94 -0.63 7.90 8.60
C ALA A 94 -0.17 6.42 8.62
N ILE A 95 -1.00 5.49 8.15
CA ILE A 95 -0.64 4.06 8.02
C ILE A 95 0.29 3.80 6.81
N LEU A 96 0.42 4.77 5.89
CA LEU A 96 1.22 4.66 4.67
C LEU A 96 2.55 5.44 4.70
N LYS A 97 2.91 6.08 5.83
CA LYS A 97 4.10 6.95 5.90
C LYS A 97 5.39 6.24 5.49
N GLN A 98 5.51 4.97 5.84
CA GLN A 98 6.67 4.15 5.51
C GLN A 98 6.58 3.47 4.13
N ASN A 99 5.56 3.78 3.33
CA ASN A 99 5.40 3.25 1.98
C ASN A 99 6.19 4.05 0.95
N ILE A 100 7.34 3.51 0.51
CA ILE A 100 8.17 4.21 -0.49
C ILE A 100 7.57 4.21 -1.91
N ARG A 101 6.52 3.42 -2.19
CA ARG A 101 5.83 3.47 -3.49
C ARG A 101 5.03 4.77 -3.61
N ASP A 102 4.57 5.31 -2.49
CA ASP A 102 3.90 6.61 -2.45
C ASP A 102 4.87 7.76 -2.75
N PHE A 103 6.13 7.67 -2.29
CA PHE A 103 7.16 8.68 -2.56
C PHE A 103 7.50 8.88 -4.04
N LEU A 104 7.23 7.89 -4.91
CA LEU A 104 7.56 7.93 -6.34
C LEU A 104 6.33 7.91 -7.28
N GLY A 105 5.12 7.79 -6.72
CA GLY A 105 4.02 7.18 -7.47
C GLY A 105 2.65 7.83 -7.37
N PHE A 106 2.46 8.94 -6.65
CA PHE A 106 1.15 9.60 -6.46
C PHE A 106 0.41 10.01 -7.75
N LYS A 107 0.99 9.78 -8.94
CA LYS A 107 0.42 10.13 -10.26
C LYS A 107 0.22 9.00 -11.25
N ARG A 108 0.62 7.76 -10.97
CA ARG A 108 0.09 6.64 -11.78
C ARG A 108 -1.30 6.35 -11.24
N SER A 109 -2.29 6.26 -12.15
CA SER A 109 -3.65 5.87 -11.78
C SER A 109 -3.57 4.71 -10.80
N VAL A 110 -4.33 4.79 -9.70
CA VAL A 110 -4.64 3.59 -8.91
C VAL A 110 -5.00 2.55 -9.96
N ASN A 111 -4.17 1.50 -10.08
CA ASN A 111 -4.20 0.60 -11.23
C ASN A 111 -5.67 0.30 -11.55
N ASP A 112 -6.17 0.81 -12.67
CA ASP A 112 -7.61 0.81 -12.95
C ASP A 112 -8.15 -0.63 -12.92
N GLY A 113 -7.28 -1.61 -13.21
CA GLY A 113 -7.53 -3.03 -13.01
C GLY A 113 -8.00 -3.40 -11.60
N ILE A 114 -7.40 -2.87 -10.53
CA ILE A 114 -7.81 -3.17 -9.15
C ILE A 114 -9.26 -2.71 -8.92
N LYS A 115 -9.61 -1.50 -9.37
CA LYS A 115 -10.97 -0.98 -9.25
C LYS A 115 -11.95 -1.79 -10.08
N THR A 116 -11.61 -2.11 -11.32
CA THR A 116 -12.42 -2.95 -12.21
C THR A 116 -12.68 -4.31 -11.57
N THR A 117 -11.65 -4.96 -11.03
CA THR A 117 -11.81 -6.23 -10.30
C THR A 117 -12.74 -6.12 -9.10
N LEU A 118 -12.69 -5.01 -8.35
CA LEU A 118 -13.54 -4.81 -7.17
C LEU A 118 -14.99 -4.46 -7.52
N LEU A 119 -15.24 -3.83 -8.67
CA LEU A 119 -16.58 -3.39 -9.08
C LEU A 119 -17.37 -4.48 -9.82
N ASP A 120 -16.70 -5.49 -10.35
CA ASP A 120 -17.33 -6.64 -11.00
C ASP A 120 -17.50 -7.80 -9.98
N PRO A 121 -18.74 -8.23 -9.69
CA PRO A 121 -19.01 -9.31 -8.75
C PRO A 121 -18.28 -10.62 -9.04
N GLU A 122 -18.10 -10.97 -10.32
CA GLU A 122 -17.50 -12.24 -10.71
C GLU A 122 -15.98 -12.27 -10.52
N THR A 123 -15.32 -11.14 -10.71
CA THR A 123 -13.88 -11.02 -10.49
C THR A 123 -13.53 -10.65 -9.05
N ARG A 124 -14.41 -9.91 -8.35
CA ARG A 124 -14.21 -9.49 -6.97
C ARG A 124 -14.09 -10.68 -5.99
N LYS A 125 -14.90 -11.74 -6.13
CA LYS A 125 -14.75 -12.95 -5.30
C LYS A 125 -13.37 -13.61 -5.44
N ASN A 126 -12.70 -13.38 -6.56
CA ASN A 126 -11.35 -13.85 -6.83
C ASN A 126 -10.26 -12.84 -6.44
N PHE A 127 -10.62 -11.72 -5.79
CA PHE A 127 -9.70 -10.62 -5.50
C PHE A 127 -8.41 -11.10 -4.82
N TYR A 128 -8.52 -12.06 -3.89
CA TYR A 128 -7.39 -12.67 -3.20
C TYR A 128 -6.27 -13.13 -4.14
N PHE A 129 -6.62 -13.68 -5.30
CA PHE A 129 -5.68 -14.20 -6.30
C PHE A 129 -5.22 -13.13 -7.30
N LEU A 130 -5.98 -12.05 -7.45
CA LEU A 130 -5.77 -11.01 -8.47
C LEU A 130 -4.94 -9.82 -7.93
N ASN A 131 -4.40 -9.93 -6.72
CA ASN A 131 -3.55 -8.90 -6.12
C ASN A 131 -2.34 -9.52 -5.40
N ASN A 132 -1.26 -8.75 -5.24
CA ASN A 132 -0.01 -9.23 -4.62
C ASN A 132 -0.07 -9.35 -3.07
N GLY A 133 -1.20 -8.97 -2.48
CA GLY A 133 -1.40 -8.84 -1.04
C GLY A 133 -0.92 -7.51 -0.48
N ILE A 134 -1.01 -7.40 0.85
CA ILE A 134 -0.58 -6.25 1.64
C ILE A 134 0.50 -6.74 2.60
N THR A 135 1.58 -5.97 2.72
CA THR A 135 2.65 -6.23 3.69
C THR A 135 2.71 -5.09 4.69
N MET A 136 2.59 -5.45 5.96
CA MET A 136 2.62 -4.56 7.10
C MET A 136 3.81 -4.89 7.99
N ILE A 137 4.32 -3.86 8.65
CA ILE A 137 5.26 -4.00 9.76
C ILE A 137 4.64 -3.37 11.01
N CYS A 138 5.08 -3.81 12.18
CA CYS A 138 4.64 -3.28 13.46
C CYS A 138 5.74 -3.44 14.51
N ALA A 139 5.73 -2.59 15.54
CA ALA A 139 6.64 -2.69 16.67
C ALA A 139 6.31 -3.91 17.56
N ASP A 140 5.02 -4.20 17.71
CA ASP A 140 4.55 -5.37 18.43
C ASP A 140 3.27 -5.94 17.82
N LEU A 141 3.05 -7.24 18.03
CA LEU A 141 1.85 -7.92 17.59
C LEU A 141 1.39 -8.98 18.58
N GLY A 142 0.07 -9.10 18.70
CA GLY A 142 -0.61 -10.15 19.45
C GLY A 142 -1.93 -10.51 18.78
N TYR A 143 -2.54 -11.61 19.21
CA TYR A 143 -3.84 -12.01 18.70
C TYR A 143 -4.72 -12.65 19.76
N ALA A 144 -6.02 -12.56 19.53
CA ALA A 144 -7.05 -13.18 20.36
C ALA A 144 -8.15 -13.77 19.46
N PRO A 145 -8.83 -14.85 19.90
CA PRO A 145 -10.04 -15.30 19.24
C PRO A 145 -11.05 -14.16 19.10
N SER A 146 -11.73 -14.11 17.96
CA SER A 146 -12.95 -13.29 17.85
C SER A 146 -14.12 -14.01 18.56
N GLY A 147 -15.24 -13.32 18.73
CA GLY A 147 -16.51 -13.95 19.14
C GLY A 147 -17.02 -14.99 18.14
N ASN A 148 -16.53 -14.94 16.89
CA ASN A 148 -16.75 -15.95 15.87
C ASN A 148 -15.47 -16.79 15.67
N LYS A 149 -15.59 -18.12 15.77
CA LYS A 149 -14.48 -19.08 15.66
C LYS A 149 -13.76 -19.07 14.31
N GLU A 150 -14.40 -18.56 13.26
CA GLU A 150 -13.78 -18.40 11.95
C GLU A 150 -12.84 -17.19 11.88
N PHE A 151 -12.83 -16.33 12.90
CA PHE A 151 -12.10 -15.08 12.88
C PHE A 151 -11.15 -14.94 14.06
N THR A 152 -9.98 -14.37 13.81
CA THR A 152 -8.98 -14.03 14.83
C THR A 152 -8.67 -12.54 14.75
N LEU A 153 -8.73 -11.86 15.88
CA LEU A 153 -8.36 -10.45 15.98
C LEU A 153 -6.85 -10.35 16.16
N ILE A 154 -6.18 -9.69 15.21
CA ILE A 154 -4.75 -9.38 15.25
C ILE A 154 -4.60 -7.93 15.69
N LYS A 155 -3.94 -7.70 16.82
CA LYS A 155 -3.60 -6.37 17.32
C LYS A 155 -2.15 -6.06 16.98
N MET A 156 -1.91 -4.87 16.44
CA MET A 156 -0.59 -4.36 16.09
C MET A 156 -0.35 -3.01 16.77
N LEU A 157 0.87 -2.79 17.25
CA LEU A 157 1.33 -1.50 17.76
C LEU A 157 2.28 -0.86 16.76
N ASP A 158 2.12 0.44 16.55
CA ASP A 158 2.90 1.24 15.57
C ASP A 158 2.99 0.56 14.19
N ALA A 159 1.82 0.23 13.64
CA ALA A 159 1.70 -0.48 12.38
C ALA A 159 1.94 0.44 11.17
N GLN A 160 2.51 -0.10 10.10
CA GLN A 160 2.71 0.60 8.83
C GLN A 160 2.56 -0.36 7.65
N ILE A 161 1.84 0.06 6.60
CA ILE A 161 1.76 -0.67 5.33
C ILE A 161 2.96 -0.27 4.47
N ILE A 162 3.89 -1.21 4.27
CA ILE A 162 5.11 -0.99 3.48
C ILE A 162 5.01 -1.50 2.04
N ASN A 163 4.01 -2.36 1.76
CA ASN A 163 3.65 -2.79 0.41
C ASN A 163 2.12 -2.98 0.30
N GLY A 164 1.55 -2.70 -0.87
CA GLY A 164 0.10 -2.74 -1.10
C GLY A 164 -0.60 -1.39 -0.89
N GLY A 165 0.13 -0.26 -0.91
CA GLY A 165 -0.45 1.09 -0.73
C GLY A 165 -1.51 1.43 -1.78
N GLN A 166 -1.25 1.12 -3.06
CA GLN A 166 -2.23 1.30 -4.14
C GLN A 166 -3.47 0.42 -3.96
N THR A 167 -3.29 -0.87 -3.60
CA THR A 167 -4.38 -1.80 -3.29
C THR A 167 -5.23 -1.26 -2.13
N SER A 168 -4.59 -0.81 -1.05
CA SER A 168 -5.25 -0.30 0.14
C SER A 168 -6.05 0.98 -0.17
N LYS A 169 -5.48 1.91 -0.94
CA LYS A 169 -6.21 3.10 -1.41
C LYS A 169 -7.35 2.77 -2.38
N ALA A 170 -7.18 1.78 -3.26
CA ALA A 170 -8.25 1.34 -4.15
C ALA A 170 -9.43 0.78 -3.35
N LEU A 171 -9.16 -0.06 -2.34
CA LEU A 171 -10.16 -0.57 -1.43
C LEU A 171 -10.88 0.56 -0.70
N GLN A 172 -10.13 1.50 -0.12
CA GLN A 172 -10.68 2.68 0.53
C GLN A 172 -11.63 3.46 -0.40
N GLN A 173 -11.17 3.75 -1.62
CA GLN A 173 -11.94 4.52 -2.60
C GLN A 173 -13.22 3.81 -3.03
N VAL A 174 -13.14 2.51 -3.36
CA VAL A 174 -14.28 1.74 -3.87
C VAL A 174 -15.32 1.53 -2.78
N LEU A 175 -14.90 1.12 -1.57
CA LEU A 175 -15.83 0.80 -0.49
C LEU A 175 -16.42 2.05 0.18
N SER A 176 -15.73 3.19 0.13
CA SER A 176 -16.24 4.46 0.67
C SER A 176 -17.08 5.25 -0.34
N ASP A 177 -17.11 4.86 -1.61
CA ASP A 177 -17.94 5.51 -2.64
C ASP A 177 -19.42 5.24 -2.36
N PRO A 178 -20.26 6.28 -2.16
CA PRO A 178 -21.69 6.14 -1.96
C PRO A 178 -22.40 5.30 -3.03
N LYS A 179 -21.89 5.28 -4.26
CA LYS A 179 -22.46 4.49 -5.38
C LYS A 179 -22.34 2.98 -5.16
N ASN A 180 -21.38 2.54 -4.34
CA ASN A 180 -21.10 1.13 -4.12
C ASN A 180 -21.65 0.60 -2.79
N LYS A 181 -22.37 1.42 -2.01
CA LYS A 181 -22.90 1.04 -0.69
C LYS A 181 -23.80 -0.21 -0.67
N GLN A 182 -24.47 -0.51 -1.77
CA GLN A 182 -25.35 -1.68 -1.89
C GLN A 182 -24.63 -2.92 -2.39
N GLN A 183 -23.35 -2.82 -2.77
CA GLN A 183 -22.60 -3.96 -3.23
C GLN A 183 -22.11 -4.81 -2.04
N ASP A 184 -22.12 -6.12 -2.23
CA ASP A 184 -21.64 -7.08 -1.24
C ASP A 184 -20.16 -7.41 -1.44
N PHE A 185 -19.32 -7.07 -0.46
CA PHE A 185 -17.88 -7.37 -0.44
C PHE A 185 -17.51 -8.52 0.52
N SER A 186 -18.49 -9.21 1.13
CA SER A 186 -18.27 -10.18 2.20
C SER A 186 -17.41 -11.39 1.82
N GLU A 187 -17.39 -11.77 0.53
CA GLU A 187 -16.54 -12.83 -0.01
C GLU A 187 -15.17 -12.34 -0.49
N SER A 188 -14.95 -11.03 -0.47
CA SER A 188 -13.73 -10.42 -1.01
C SER A 188 -12.63 -10.41 0.04
N MET A 189 -11.54 -11.10 -0.28
CA MET A 189 -10.44 -11.32 0.64
C MET A 189 -9.11 -10.83 0.07
N VAL A 190 -8.16 -10.51 0.94
CA VAL A 190 -6.80 -10.14 0.56
C VAL A 190 -5.78 -10.86 1.45
N LEU A 191 -4.66 -11.28 0.84
CA LEU A 191 -3.53 -11.85 1.55
C LEU A 191 -2.78 -10.76 2.31
N VAL A 192 -2.59 -10.93 3.61
CA VAL A 192 -1.86 -9.99 4.47
C VAL A 192 -0.67 -10.68 5.11
N ARG A 193 0.48 -10.00 5.08
CA ARG A 193 1.71 -10.39 5.76
C ARG A 193 2.05 -9.31 6.79
N ILE A 194 2.27 -9.70 8.05
CA ILE A 194 2.60 -8.79 9.14
C ILE A 194 3.95 -9.22 9.71
N TYR A 195 4.93 -8.32 9.73
CA TYR A 195 6.23 -8.58 10.33
C TYR A 195 6.42 -7.74 11.59
N LYS A 196 6.73 -8.39 12.72
CA LYS A 196 7.19 -7.69 13.92
C LYS A 196 8.65 -7.31 13.74
N LEU A 197 8.91 -6.04 13.47
CA LEU A 197 10.24 -5.50 13.21
C LEU A 197 10.46 -4.26 14.07
N GLY A 198 11.65 -4.13 14.67
CA GLY A 198 12.01 -2.96 15.45
C GLY A 198 12.48 -1.84 14.53
N ALA A 199 11.75 -0.73 14.43
CA ALA A 199 12.00 0.36 13.48
C ALA A 199 13.47 0.84 13.42
N LYS A 200 14.17 0.87 14.56
CA LYS A 200 15.60 1.25 14.62
C LYS A 200 16.58 0.10 14.37
N LYS A 201 16.21 -1.12 14.71
CA LYS A 201 17.11 -2.29 14.61
C LYS A 201 17.08 -2.90 13.21
N ASP A 202 15.93 -2.80 12.55
CA ASP A 202 15.63 -3.50 11.31
C ASP A 202 15.46 -2.55 10.11
N GLU A 203 15.97 -1.31 10.21
CA GLU A 203 15.78 -0.28 9.19
C GLU A 203 16.24 -0.72 7.79
N GLU A 204 17.42 -1.35 7.70
CA GLU A 204 17.96 -1.88 6.45
C GLU A 204 17.07 -2.97 5.86
N LEU A 205 16.63 -3.94 6.67
CA LEU A 205 15.71 -4.98 6.21
C LEU A 205 14.36 -4.39 5.77
N ILE A 206 13.84 -3.41 6.52
CA ILE A 206 12.60 -2.72 6.17
C ILE A 206 12.77 -2.03 4.80
N TYR A 207 13.92 -1.38 4.56
CA TYR A 207 14.25 -0.79 3.27
C TYR A 207 14.31 -1.85 2.15
N ASP A 208 14.96 -2.99 2.40
CA ASP A 208 15.06 -4.08 1.43
C ASP A 208 13.70 -4.68 1.09
N ILE A 209 12.83 -4.94 2.06
CA ILE A 209 11.48 -5.47 1.81
C ILE A 209 10.69 -4.52 0.91
N ARG A 210 10.78 -3.21 1.19
CA ARG A 210 10.11 -2.17 0.40
C ARG A 210 10.62 -2.13 -1.05
N CYS A 211 11.93 -2.30 -1.24
CA CYS A 211 12.59 -2.22 -2.54
C CYS A 211 12.47 -3.52 -3.36
N PHE A 212 12.49 -4.69 -2.71
CA PHE A 212 12.49 -5.99 -3.37
C PHE A 212 11.25 -6.20 -4.26
N GLY A 213 10.09 -5.72 -3.79
CA GLY A 213 8.87 -5.74 -4.59
C GLY A 213 8.94 -4.96 -5.91
N LYS A 214 9.93 -4.07 -6.11
CA LYS A 214 10.17 -3.35 -7.38
C LYS A 214 11.03 -4.13 -8.36
N SER A 215 12.02 -4.88 -7.87
CA SER A 215 12.99 -5.58 -8.72
C SER A 215 12.35 -6.75 -9.48
N VAL A 216 11.38 -7.43 -8.86
CA VAL A 216 10.63 -8.53 -9.51
C VAL A 216 9.72 -8.00 -10.64
N GLU A 217 9.03 -6.87 -10.44
CA GLU A 217 8.12 -6.29 -11.46
C GLU A 217 8.86 -5.69 -12.68
N ARG A 218 10.13 -5.31 -12.55
CA ARG A 218 10.95 -4.83 -13.68
C ARG A 218 11.45 -5.98 -14.57
N ASN A 219 11.84 -7.10 -13.97
CA ASN A 219 12.34 -8.25 -14.73
C ASN A 219 11.22 -9.01 -15.48
N SER A 220 9.96 -8.91 -15.05
CA SER A 220 8.82 -9.53 -15.73
C SER A 220 8.27 -8.74 -16.92
N ARG A 221 8.78 -7.52 -17.20
CA ARG A 221 8.41 -6.72 -18.39
C ARG A 221 9.42 -6.80 -19.53
N ASN A 222 10.57 -7.44 -19.28
CA ASN A 222 11.66 -7.59 -20.25
C ASN A 222 11.78 -9.01 -20.82
N ASN A 223 10.79 -9.88 -20.56
CA ASN A 223 10.66 -11.21 -21.16
C ASN A 223 9.30 -11.33 -21.86
#